data_AF-A0A9P8RQU2-F1
#
_entry.id   AF-A0A9P8RQU2-F1
#
_cell.length_a   1.000
_cell.length_b   1.000
_cell.length_c   1.000
_cell.angle_alpha   90.00
_cell.angle_beta   90.00
_cell.angle_gamma   90.00
#
_symmetry.space_group_name_H-M   'P 1'
#
loop_
_entity.id
_entity.type
_entity.pdbx_description
1 polymer ?
#
loop_
_entity_poly.entity_id
_entity_poly.type
_entity_poly.pdbx_seq_one_letter_code
_entity_poly.pdbx_strand_id
1 'polypeptide(L)'
;MVTPGGEVAFVKRMIKESLALRERVGWYTTMLGKLSSVSTIVEVLREIGLQNWAVTEFVQGTKTRRWAVGWSWGDMHPRMDVARRITGLPKHLLPFPSEFAFHVSSAPPDEVRGRLDTALKDLPLNWQWQHAQATTGVGFAKQNVWSRASRRKQHGSSDAGTRGDERAQDVGDEEEVAIGFKVQIEGAKETDGSEVRVRWMKGKDTVLFESFCGMLKRKVTTMMMQNDS
;
A
#
# COMPACT_ATOMS: atom_id res chain seq x y z
N MET A 1 -8.02 -32.93 -13.74
CA MET A 1 -7.18 -32.26 -14.76
C MET A 1 -5.75 -32.70 -14.55
N VAL A 2 -5.13 -33.34 -15.54
CA VAL A 2 -3.74 -33.82 -15.45
C VAL A 2 -2.88 -32.92 -16.31
N THR A 3 -1.81 -32.36 -15.76
CA THR A 3 -0.83 -31.54 -16.48
C THR A 3 0.56 -32.07 -16.14
N PRO A 4 1.50 -32.11 -17.10
CA PRO A 4 2.88 -32.52 -16.82
C PRO A 4 3.49 -31.67 -15.70
N GLY A 5 3.96 -32.34 -14.64
CA GLY A 5 4.51 -31.72 -13.44
C GLY A 5 3.48 -31.19 -12.43
N GLY A 6 2.19 -31.45 -12.63
CA GLY A 6 1.13 -31.05 -11.71
C GLY A 6 0.87 -29.53 -11.66
N GLU A 7 0.04 -29.12 -10.69
CA GLU A 7 -0.40 -27.72 -10.59
C GLU A 7 0.78 -26.74 -10.42
N VAL A 8 1.83 -27.13 -9.68
CA VAL A 8 3.01 -26.27 -9.46
C VAL A 8 3.74 -25.97 -10.77
N ALA A 9 3.99 -27.00 -11.60
CA ALA A 9 4.68 -26.79 -12.88
C ALA A 9 3.84 -25.96 -13.85
N PHE A 10 2.52 -26.12 -13.83
CA PHE A 10 1.61 -25.29 -14.61
C PHE A 10 1.70 -23.82 -14.19
N VAL A 11 1.64 -23.51 -12.90
CA VAL A 11 1.70 -22.13 -12.42
C VAL A 11 3.09 -21.52 -12.63
N LYS A 12 4.17 -22.29 -12.50
CA LYS A 12 5.53 -21.82 -12.85
C LYS A 12 5.63 -21.36 -14.32
N ARG A 13 4.94 -22.04 -15.25
CA ARG A 13 4.85 -21.59 -16.66
C ARG A 13 4.09 -20.27 -16.78
N MET A 14 2.94 -20.13 -16.11
CA MET A 14 2.20 -18.87 -16.08
C MET A 14 3.04 -17.70 -15.55
N ILE A 15 3.81 -17.91 -14.49
CA ILE A 15 4.72 -16.88 -13.95
C ILE A 15 5.76 -16.49 -14.99
N LYS A 16 6.38 -17.48 -15.67
CA LYS A 16 7.35 -17.22 -16.74
C LYS A 16 6.73 -16.43 -17.90
N GLU A 17 5.52 -16.77 -18.33
CA GLU A 17 4.80 -16.04 -19.38
C GLU A 17 4.44 -14.62 -18.94
N SER A 18 4.11 -14.41 -17.67
CA SER A 18 3.81 -13.09 -17.12
C SER A 18 4.99 -12.11 -17.20
N LEU A 19 6.24 -12.59 -17.27
CA LEU A 19 7.43 -11.75 -17.45
C LEU A 19 7.44 -11.00 -18.80
N ALA A 20 6.79 -11.56 -19.82
CA ALA A 20 6.68 -10.95 -21.14
C ALA A 20 5.55 -9.92 -21.21
N LEU A 21 4.43 -10.19 -20.53
CA LEU A 21 3.25 -9.33 -20.55
C LEU A 21 3.32 -8.21 -19.51
N ARG A 22 3.98 -8.44 -18.36
CA ARG A 22 4.17 -7.49 -17.26
C ARG A 22 2.87 -6.78 -16.88
N GLU A 23 2.86 -5.45 -16.95
CA GLU A 23 1.79 -4.55 -16.53
C GLU A 23 0.66 -4.43 -17.56
N ARG A 24 0.79 -5.06 -18.75
CA ARG A 24 -0.34 -5.19 -19.71
C ARG A 24 -1.51 -5.98 -19.13
N VAL A 25 -1.24 -6.79 -18.11
CA VAL A 25 -2.26 -7.45 -17.28
C VAL A 25 -2.09 -6.93 -15.87
N GLY A 26 -3.17 -6.34 -15.31
CA GLY A 26 -3.12 -5.78 -13.97
C GLY A 26 -2.84 -6.83 -12.90
N TRP A 27 -3.51 -7.98 -12.96
CA TRP A 27 -3.32 -9.10 -12.03
C TRP A 27 -3.41 -10.44 -12.75
N TYR A 28 -2.42 -11.29 -12.51
CA TYR A 28 -2.44 -12.70 -12.89
C TYR A 28 -2.93 -13.49 -11.68
N THR A 29 -3.78 -14.49 -11.91
CA THR A 29 -4.35 -15.29 -10.81
C THR A 29 -4.43 -16.76 -11.18
N THR A 30 -4.34 -17.62 -10.17
CA THR A 30 -4.55 -19.06 -10.31
C THR A 30 -5.17 -19.63 -9.05
N MET A 31 -6.05 -20.62 -9.21
CA MET A 31 -6.58 -21.42 -8.11
C MET A 31 -5.73 -22.69 -7.92
N LEU A 32 -5.49 -23.06 -6.67
CA LEU A 32 -4.66 -24.20 -6.26
C LEU A 32 -5.48 -25.17 -5.41
N GLY A 33 -5.18 -26.46 -5.59
CA GLY A 33 -5.82 -27.57 -4.89
C GLY A 33 -5.13 -27.94 -3.58
N LYS A 34 -3.90 -27.47 -3.34
CA LYS A 34 -3.09 -27.79 -2.16
C LYS A 34 -2.46 -26.53 -1.56
N LEU A 35 -2.49 -26.40 -0.24
CA LEU A 35 -1.82 -25.32 0.48
C LEU A 35 -0.29 -25.34 0.28
N SER A 36 0.33 -26.53 0.20
CA SER A 36 1.77 -26.64 -0.07
C SER A 36 2.18 -26.07 -1.43
N SER A 37 1.28 -26.14 -2.43
CA SER A 37 1.48 -25.49 -3.72
C SER A 37 1.51 -23.97 -3.58
N VAL A 38 0.68 -23.38 -2.71
CA VAL A 38 0.69 -21.93 -2.42
C VAL A 38 2.08 -21.51 -1.94
N SER A 39 2.62 -22.20 -0.93
CA SER A 39 3.94 -21.90 -0.38
C SER A 39 5.02 -21.94 -1.46
N THR A 40 5.03 -23.01 -2.27
CA THR A 40 6.03 -23.19 -3.34
C THR A 40 5.94 -22.07 -4.39
N ILE A 41 4.72 -21.65 -4.75
CA ILE A 41 4.53 -20.60 -5.74
C ILE A 41 4.92 -19.23 -5.19
N VAL A 42 4.62 -18.93 -3.92
CA VAL A 42 5.05 -17.68 -3.29
C VAL A 42 6.58 -17.60 -3.21
N GLU A 43 7.27 -18.69 -2.90
CA GLU A 43 8.74 -18.74 -2.90
C GLU A 43 9.29 -18.38 -4.29
N VAL A 44 8.73 -18.97 -5.35
CA VAL A 44 9.12 -18.64 -6.73
C VAL A 44 8.92 -17.16 -7.06
N LEU A 45 7.79 -16.58 -6.66
CA LEU A 45 7.53 -15.15 -6.86
C LEU A 45 8.57 -14.27 -6.14
N ARG A 46 8.97 -14.67 -4.92
CA ARG A 46 9.99 -13.95 -4.16
C ARG A 46 11.39 -14.11 -4.76
N GLU A 47 11.74 -15.30 -5.25
CA GLU A 47 13.02 -15.57 -5.92
C GLU A 47 13.24 -14.71 -7.16
N ILE A 48 12.18 -14.44 -7.92
CA ILE A 48 12.24 -13.54 -9.09
C ILE A 48 12.13 -12.05 -8.72
N GLY A 49 12.09 -11.71 -7.42
CA GLY A 49 12.04 -10.34 -6.93
C GLY A 49 10.66 -9.67 -7.02
N LEU A 50 9.57 -10.43 -7.23
CA LEU A 50 8.23 -9.87 -7.28
C LEU A 50 7.73 -9.56 -5.87
N GLN A 51 7.31 -8.31 -5.65
CA GLN A 51 6.93 -7.79 -4.33
C GLN A 51 5.41 -7.66 -4.12
N ASN A 52 4.61 -7.74 -5.19
CA ASN A 52 3.17 -7.49 -5.14
C ASN A 52 2.37 -8.77 -5.45
N TRP A 53 2.06 -9.56 -4.41
CA TRP A 53 1.25 -10.77 -4.52
C TRP A 53 0.11 -10.78 -3.51
N ALA A 54 -0.86 -11.67 -3.77
CA ALA A 54 -2.03 -11.90 -2.93
C ALA A 54 -2.24 -13.40 -2.75
N VAL A 55 -2.68 -13.79 -1.57
CA VAL A 55 -3.05 -15.16 -1.23
C VAL A 55 -4.40 -15.19 -0.53
N THR A 56 -5.26 -16.11 -0.94
CA THR A 56 -6.60 -16.27 -0.36
C THR A 56 -6.99 -17.74 -0.29
N GLU A 57 -7.98 -18.06 0.55
CA GLU A 57 -8.63 -19.36 0.59
C GLU A 57 -10.13 -19.27 0.29
N PHE A 58 -10.62 -20.27 -0.41
CA PHE A 58 -12.03 -20.51 -0.68
C PHE A 58 -12.47 -21.74 0.10
N VAL A 59 -13.42 -21.55 1.02
CA VAL A 59 -13.98 -22.61 1.86
C VAL A 59 -15.42 -22.85 1.42
N GLN A 60 -15.68 -24.01 0.82
CA GLN A 60 -17.02 -24.42 0.40
C GLN A 60 -17.46 -25.64 1.21
N GLY A 61 -18.40 -25.42 2.13
CA GLY A 61 -18.82 -26.42 3.11
C GLY A 61 -17.70 -26.75 4.11
N THR A 62 -17.76 -27.94 4.71
CA THR A 62 -16.84 -28.33 5.79
C THR A 62 -15.53 -28.96 5.30
N LYS A 63 -15.51 -29.53 4.09
CA LYS A 63 -14.40 -30.37 3.61
C LYS A 63 -13.61 -29.77 2.44
N THR A 64 -14.26 -29.01 1.55
CA THR A 64 -13.59 -28.55 0.33
C THR A 64 -12.94 -27.20 0.56
N ARG A 65 -11.60 -27.22 0.58
CA ARG A 65 -10.77 -26.01 0.54
C ARG A 65 -10.07 -25.89 -0.80
N ARG A 66 -10.01 -24.67 -1.31
CA ARG A 66 -9.17 -24.26 -2.42
C ARG A 66 -8.42 -23.01 -2.02
N TRP A 67 -7.30 -22.76 -2.67
CA TRP A 67 -6.52 -21.55 -2.44
C TRP A 67 -6.40 -20.79 -3.74
N ALA A 68 -6.07 -19.52 -3.67
CA ALA A 68 -5.67 -18.76 -4.84
C ALA A 68 -4.39 -17.98 -4.55
N VAL A 69 -3.58 -17.86 -5.59
CA VAL A 69 -2.43 -16.95 -5.63
C VAL A 69 -2.70 -15.96 -6.74
N GLY A 70 -2.51 -14.68 -6.46
CA GLY A 70 -2.47 -13.62 -7.45
C GLY A 70 -1.14 -12.87 -7.40
N TRP A 71 -0.68 -12.35 -8.52
CA TRP A 71 0.51 -11.49 -8.57
C TRP A 71 0.33 -10.38 -9.60
N SER A 72 1.02 -9.26 -9.35
CA SER A 72 1.04 -8.10 -10.23
C SER A 72 2.48 -7.62 -10.41
N TRP A 73 2.77 -7.13 -11.63
CA TRP A 73 4.00 -6.39 -11.93
C TRP A 73 3.85 -4.88 -11.69
N GLY A 74 2.60 -4.43 -11.51
CA GLY A 74 2.28 -3.04 -11.24
C GLY A 74 2.44 -2.67 -9.76
N ASP A 75 2.23 -1.40 -9.48
CA ASP A 75 2.40 -0.78 -8.17
C ASP A 75 1.09 -0.61 -7.38
N MET A 76 -0.03 -1.07 -7.93
CA MET A 76 -1.34 -1.01 -7.29
C MET A 76 -1.53 -2.16 -6.31
N HIS A 77 -1.86 -1.84 -5.06
CA HIS A 77 -2.00 -2.80 -3.98
C HIS A 77 -3.48 -3.14 -3.70
N PRO A 78 -3.83 -4.43 -3.52
CA PRO A 78 -5.15 -4.81 -3.07
C PRO A 78 -5.34 -4.44 -1.59
N ARG A 79 -6.60 -4.49 -1.13
CA ARG A 79 -6.90 -4.35 0.29
C ARG A 79 -6.25 -5.48 1.09
N MET A 80 -5.85 -5.21 2.33
CA MET A 80 -5.11 -6.20 3.13
C MET A 80 -5.95 -7.45 3.40
N ASP A 81 -7.25 -7.28 3.62
CA ASP A 81 -8.25 -8.35 3.81
C ASP A 81 -8.49 -9.22 2.57
N VAL A 82 -8.05 -8.77 1.40
CA VAL A 82 -8.05 -9.56 0.15
C VAL A 82 -6.69 -10.22 -0.07
N ALA A 83 -5.60 -9.48 0.16
CA ALA A 83 -4.23 -9.90 -0.12
C ALA A 83 -3.73 -11.02 0.80
N ARG A 84 -4.28 -11.11 2.02
CA ARG A 84 -3.79 -11.98 3.10
C ARG A 84 -4.88 -12.90 3.66
N ARG A 85 -5.94 -13.17 2.90
CA ARG A 85 -7.12 -13.93 3.34
C ARG A 85 -6.90 -15.44 3.36
N ILE A 86 -5.90 -15.92 4.09
CA ILE A 86 -5.52 -17.33 4.11
C ILE A 86 -5.17 -17.77 5.52
N THR A 87 -5.54 -19.01 5.87
CA THR A 87 -5.09 -19.67 7.10
C THR A 87 -4.05 -20.75 6.81
N GLY A 88 -3.16 -21.00 7.77
CA GLY A 88 -2.14 -22.05 7.69
C GLY A 88 -0.89 -21.73 6.85
N LEU A 89 -0.82 -20.56 6.20
CA LEU A 89 0.39 -20.11 5.52
C LEU A 89 1.35 -19.41 6.50
N PRO A 90 2.66 -19.72 6.50
CA PRO A 90 3.65 -19.01 7.30
C PRO A 90 3.63 -17.49 7.07
N LYS A 91 3.73 -16.68 8.14
CA LYS A 91 3.64 -15.22 8.06
C LYS A 91 4.66 -14.56 7.11
N HIS A 92 5.84 -15.16 6.97
CA HIS A 92 6.90 -14.64 6.10
C HIS A 92 6.61 -14.85 4.59
N LEU A 93 5.62 -15.69 4.25
CA LEU A 93 5.11 -15.89 2.88
C LEU A 93 3.88 -15.02 2.59
N LEU A 94 3.34 -14.33 3.60
CA LEU A 94 2.30 -13.33 3.35
C LEU A 94 2.92 -12.09 2.71
N PRO A 95 2.21 -11.42 1.80
CA PRO A 95 2.68 -10.16 1.24
C PRO A 95 2.89 -9.11 2.34
N PHE A 96 3.68 -8.09 2.03
CA PHE A 96 3.86 -6.93 2.90
C PHE A 96 2.49 -6.37 3.32
N PRO A 97 2.28 -6.01 4.60
CA PRO A 97 1.00 -5.45 5.05
C PRO A 97 0.77 -4.06 4.45
N SER A 98 -0.11 -3.96 3.45
CA SER A 98 -0.50 -2.70 2.81
C SER A 98 -1.38 -1.79 3.68
N GLU A 99 -1.44 -2.02 4.99
CA GLU A 99 -2.25 -1.26 5.94
C GLU A 99 -1.49 -1.06 7.26
N PHE A 100 -1.61 0.14 7.83
CA PHE A 100 -1.06 0.53 9.11
C PHE A 100 -2.14 1.22 9.94
N ALA A 101 -2.37 0.76 11.16
CA ALA A 101 -3.37 1.32 12.06
C ALA A 101 -2.72 1.85 13.34
N PHE A 102 -3.28 2.94 13.89
CA PHE A 102 -2.89 3.47 15.19
C PHE A 102 -4.06 4.14 15.89
N HIS A 103 -4.08 4.03 17.23
CA HIS A 103 -5.07 4.70 18.09
C HIS A 103 -4.63 6.13 18.40
N VAL A 104 -5.59 7.06 18.38
CA VAL A 104 -5.44 8.42 18.88
C VAL A 104 -6.35 8.54 20.10
N SER A 105 -5.74 8.44 21.28
CA SER A 105 -6.47 8.56 22.56
C SER A 105 -7.15 9.91 22.71
N SER A 106 -8.30 9.92 23.40
CA SER A 106 -9.01 11.11 23.87
C SER A 106 -9.21 12.22 22.82
N ALA A 107 -9.34 11.84 21.55
CA ALA A 107 -9.69 12.72 20.44
C ALA A 107 -10.82 12.09 19.61
N PRO A 108 -11.99 12.74 19.50
CA PRO A 108 -13.08 12.24 18.67
C PRO A 108 -12.75 12.31 17.17
N PRO A 109 -13.49 11.59 16.32
CA PRO A 109 -13.17 11.49 14.88
C PRO A 109 -13.03 12.84 14.16
N ASP A 110 -13.85 13.83 14.51
CA ASP A 110 -13.83 15.16 13.90
C ASP A 110 -12.55 15.94 14.23
N GLU A 111 -12.03 15.78 15.45
CA GLU A 111 -10.77 16.40 15.85
C GLU A 111 -9.59 15.73 15.16
N VAL A 112 -9.58 14.39 15.12
CA VAL A 112 -8.56 13.61 14.41
C VAL A 112 -8.56 13.94 12.92
N ARG A 113 -9.74 14.14 12.32
CA ARG A 113 -9.90 14.63 10.94
C ARG A 113 -9.22 15.98 10.74
N GLY A 114 -9.45 16.95 11.63
CA GLY A 114 -8.80 18.26 11.57
C GLY A 114 -7.27 18.16 11.66
N ARG A 115 -6.75 17.38 12.62
CA ARG A 115 -5.30 17.15 12.79
C ARG A 115 -4.66 16.51 11.56
N LEU A 116 -5.32 15.51 10.96
CA LEU A 116 -4.90 14.86 9.72
C LEU A 116 -4.87 15.84 8.54
N ASP A 117 -5.92 16.64 8.40
CA ASP A 117 -6.06 17.59 7.30
C ASP A 117 -4.96 18.66 7.35
N THR A 118 -4.72 19.26 8.51
CA THR A 118 -3.60 20.19 8.74
C THR A 118 -2.26 19.51 8.43
N ALA A 119 -2.02 18.34 9.01
CA ALA A 119 -0.75 17.63 8.88
C ALA A 119 -0.37 17.30 7.42
N LEU A 120 -1.37 17.00 6.58
CA LEU A 120 -1.22 16.60 5.18
C LEU A 120 -1.25 17.78 4.21
N LYS A 121 -2.07 18.82 4.45
CA LYS A 121 -2.09 20.05 3.63
C LYS A 121 -0.80 20.87 3.74
N ASP A 122 -0.10 20.75 4.87
CA ASP A 122 1.23 21.35 5.05
C ASP A 122 2.32 20.73 4.17
N LEU A 123 2.02 19.61 3.49
CA LEU A 123 2.98 18.89 2.65
C LEU A 123 2.67 19.14 1.16
N PRO A 124 3.70 19.24 0.31
CA PRO A 124 3.51 19.36 -1.14
C PRO A 124 3.14 18.01 -1.75
N LEU A 125 1.91 17.57 -1.46
CA LEU A 125 1.28 16.36 -1.96
C LEU A 125 -0.19 16.65 -2.31
N ASN A 126 -0.79 15.80 -3.14
CA ASN A 126 -2.22 15.87 -3.44
C ASN A 126 -2.96 15.17 -2.31
N TRP A 127 -3.82 15.87 -1.57
CA TRP A 127 -4.63 15.30 -0.49
C TRP A 127 -6.04 15.86 -0.50
N GLN A 128 -7.03 14.97 -0.40
CA GLN A 128 -8.42 15.35 -0.30
C GLN A 128 -9.24 14.33 0.50
N TRP A 129 -10.21 14.85 1.25
CA TRP A 129 -11.30 14.05 1.78
C TRP A 129 -12.29 13.73 0.66
N GLN A 130 -12.92 12.54 0.71
CA GLN A 130 -13.87 12.14 -0.33
C GLN A 130 -15.05 13.13 -0.46
N HIS A 131 -15.58 13.58 0.67
CA HIS A 131 -16.63 14.60 0.79
C HIS A 131 -16.44 15.41 2.09
N ALA A 132 -17.21 16.48 2.27
CA ALA A 132 -17.04 17.45 3.38
C ALA A 132 -17.06 16.82 4.79
N GLN A 133 -17.88 15.78 4.99
CA GLN A 133 -18.05 15.07 6.27
C GLN A 133 -17.47 13.65 6.22
N ALA A 134 -16.62 13.33 5.23
CA ALA A 134 -16.12 11.98 5.06
C ALA A 134 -15.13 11.60 6.17
N THR A 135 -15.17 10.36 6.64
CA THR A 135 -14.10 9.80 7.49
C THR A 135 -12.97 9.19 6.66
N THR A 136 -13.04 9.32 5.34
CA THR A 136 -12.10 8.72 4.40
C THR A 136 -11.53 9.77 3.46
N GLY A 137 -10.20 9.80 3.33
CA GLY A 137 -9.47 10.66 2.41
C GLY A 137 -8.42 9.89 1.63
N VAL A 138 -7.97 10.48 0.53
CA VAL A 138 -6.99 9.91 -0.40
C VAL A 138 -5.92 10.94 -0.67
N GLY A 139 -4.67 10.49 -0.73
CA GLY A 139 -3.57 11.33 -1.17
C GLY A 139 -2.52 10.62 -2.00
N PHE A 140 -1.75 11.43 -2.73
CA PHE A 140 -0.70 11.00 -3.64
C PHE A 140 0.50 11.95 -3.53
N ALA A 141 1.70 11.40 -3.51
CA ALA A 141 2.93 12.18 -3.59
C ALA A 141 3.87 11.57 -4.64
N LYS A 142 4.48 12.44 -5.46
CA LYS A 142 5.47 12.06 -6.49
C LYS A 142 6.80 11.63 -5.89
N GLN A 143 7.08 12.01 -4.64
CA GLN A 143 8.32 11.69 -3.94
C GLN A 143 8.12 11.81 -2.41
N ASN A 144 9.17 11.49 -1.65
CA ASN A 144 9.21 11.77 -0.21
C ASN A 144 9.20 13.28 0.04
N VAL A 145 8.16 13.80 0.69
CA VAL A 145 8.01 15.24 0.99
C VAL A 145 7.97 15.57 2.49
N TRP A 146 8.10 14.57 3.36
CA TRP A 146 7.89 14.72 4.81
C TRP A 146 9.14 14.50 5.66
N SER A 147 10.16 13.83 5.11
CA SER A 147 11.42 13.60 5.81
C SER A 147 12.18 14.91 6.08
N ARG A 148 13.06 14.90 7.10
CA ARG A 148 13.94 16.05 7.38
C ARG A 148 14.84 16.36 6.19
N ALA A 149 15.36 15.32 5.52
CA ALA A 149 16.20 15.47 4.33
C ALA A 149 15.44 16.13 3.18
N SER A 150 14.19 15.73 2.93
CA SER A 150 13.33 16.36 1.90
C SER A 150 13.11 17.85 2.17
N ARG A 151 12.75 18.21 3.41
CA ARG A 151 12.47 19.62 3.77
C ARG A 151 13.68 20.53 3.59
N ARG A 152 14.88 20.05 3.90
CA ARG A 152 16.14 20.79 3.64
C ARG A 152 16.39 20.98 2.15
N LYS A 153 16.16 19.96 1.32
CA LYS A 153 16.32 20.06 -0.13
C LYS A 153 15.39 21.12 -0.73
N GLN A 154 14.14 21.21 -0.27
CA GLN A 154 13.19 22.24 -0.72
C GLN A 154 13.57 23.66 -0.31
N HIS A 155 14.16 23.86 0.88
CA HIS A 155 14.65 25.17 1.32
C HIS A 155 15.99 25.55 0.68
N GLY A 156 16.80 24.57 0.25
CA GLY A 156 18.07 24.79 -0.44
C GLY A 156 17.95 24.96 -1.96
N SER A 157 16.83 24.57 -2.57
CA SER A 157 16.59 24.69 -4.01
C SER A 157 16.00 26.03 -4.45
N SER A 158 15.67 26.93 -3.51
CA SER A 158 15.13 28.26 -3.83
C SER A 158 16.20 29.31 -4.19
N ASP A 159 17.49 28.95 -4.28
CA ASP A 159 18.60 29.90 -4.50
C ASP A 159 19.60 29.49 -5.60
N ALA A 160 19.24 28.57 -6.49
CA ALA A 160 20.10 28.17 -7.62
C ALA A 160 19.42 28.51 -8.96
N GLY A 161 19.87 29.62 -9.54
CA GLY A 161 19.38 30.18 -10.80
C GLY A 161 19.53 29.26 -12.02
N THR A 162 18.54 29.39 -12.88
CA THR A 162 18.35 28.77 -14.20
C THR A 162 19.55 28.90 -15.13
N ARG A 163 19.97 27.78 -15.75
CA ARG A 163 20.51 27.72 -17.12
C ARG A 163 20.10 26.39 -17.73
N GLY A 164 19.30 26.45 -18.80
CA GLY A 164 18.74 25.30 -19.48
C GLY A 164 19.67 24.67 -20.52
N ASP A 165 19.26 23.52 -21.04
CA ASP A 165 19.22 23.24 -22.49
C ASP A 165 18.31 22.01 -22.76
N GLU A 166 17.97 21.87 -24.04
CA GLU A 166 16.82 21.27 -24.70
C GLU A 166 16.63 19.74 -24.73
N ARG A 167 15.35 19.38 -25.00
CA ARG A 167 14.85 18.25 -25.81
C ARG A 167 15.12 16.80 -25.37
N ALA A 168 14.06 16.19 -24.87
CA ALA A 168 13.56 14.92 -25.40
C ALA A 168 12.02 14.91 -25.30
N GLN A 169 11.34 14.84 -26.45
CA GLN A 169 9.95 14.37 -26.50
C GLN A 169 10.03 12.85 -26.46
N ASP A 170 9.57 12.25 -25.37
CA ASP A 170 9.29 10.83 -25.29
C ASP A 170 7.93 10.59 -24.61
N VAL A 171 7.31 9.51 -25.00
CA VAL A 171 5.88 9.23 -24.94
C VAL A 171 5.48 8.70 -23.56
N GLY A 172 4.57 9.41 -22.89
CA GLY A 172 3.77 8.88 -21.78
C GLY A 172 4.21 9.31 -20.37
N ASP A 173 4.16 10.62 -20.07
CA ASP A 173 4.22 11.14 -18.71
C ASP A 173 2.93 10.81 -17.94
N GLU A 174 2.72 9.54 -17.59
CA GLU A 174 1.99 9.24 -16.36
C GLU A 174 2.92 9.65 -15.22
N GLU A 175 2.71 10.85 -14.66
CA GLU A 175 3.49 11.40 -13.55
C GLU A 175 3.75 10.31 -12.50
N GLU A 176 4.99 9.84 -12.38
CA GLU A 176 5.31 8.67 -11.57
C GLU A 176 5.02 8.96 -10.09
N VAL A 177 3.88 8.46 -9.60
CA VAL A 177 3.46 8.61 -8.21
C VAL A 177 4.25 7.62 -7.36
N ALA A 178 5.20 8.13 -6.56
CA ALA A 178 5.97 7.32 -5.64
C ALA A 178 5.10 6.65 -4.54
N ILE A 179 4.05 7.34 -4.09
CA ILE A 179 3.12 6.80 -3.09
C ILE A 179 1.69 7.31 -3.29
N GLY A 180 0.73 6.38 -3.29
CA GLY A 180 -0.70 6.65 -3.16
C GLY A 180 -1.25 5.97 -1.92
N PHE A 181 -2.02 6.69 -1.11
CA PHE A 181 -2.53 6.21 0.16
C PHE A 181 -3.99 6.63 0.40
N LYS A 182 -4.69 5.84 1.22
CA LYS A 182 -6.02 6.13 1.74
C LYS A 182 -5.95 6.20 3.25
N VAL A 183 -6.53 7.22 3.85
CA VAL A 183 -6.69 7.32 5.30
C VAL A 183 -8.16 7.15 5.65
N GLN A 184 -8.45 6.34 6.66
CA GLN A 184 -9.79 6.14 7.22
C GLN A 184 -9.74 6.37 8.72
N ILE A 185 -10.77 7.04 9.24
CA ILE A 185 -10.98 7.24 10.67
C ILE A 185 -12.15 6.34 11.07
N GLU A 186 -11.93 5.48 12.06
CA GLU A 186 -12.93 4.62 12.67
C GLU A 186 -13.05 5.01 14.16
N GLY A 187 -14.26 5.12 14.68
CA GLY A 187 -14.50 5.54 16.07
C GLY A 187 -15.93 6.03 16.26
N ALA A 188 -16.44 5.94 17.49
CA ALA A 188 -17.74 6.48 17.87
C ALA A 188 -17.54 7.78 18.67
N LYS A 189 -18.56 8.63 18.72
CA LYS A 189 -18.52 9.86 19.53
C LYS A 189 -18.39 9.59 21.03
N GLU A 190 -18.69 8.37 21.46
CA GLU A 190 -18.70 7.92 22.86
C GLU A 190 -17.45 7.12 23.27
N THR A 191 -16.53 6.83 22.33
CA THR A 191 -15.29 6.10 22.63
C THR A 191 -14.16 7.03 23.06
N ASP A 192 -13.29 6.56 23.96
CA ASP A 192 -12.07 7.26 24.39
C ASP A 192 -10.98 7.25 23.30
N GLY A 193 -11.29 7.92 22.19
CA GLY A 193 -10.39 8.10 21.06
C GLY A 193 -10.92 7.55 19.73
N SER A 194 -10.07 7.68 18.72
CA SER A 194 -10.35 7.25 17.34
C SER A 194 -9.22 6.39 16.81
N GLU A 195 -9.55 5.38 16.01
CA GLU A 195 -8.59 4.59 15.25
C GLU A 195 -8.37 5.23 13.87
N VAL A 196 -7.11 5.38 13.48
CA VAL A 196 -6.72 5.82 12.14
C VAL A 196 -6.11 4.64 11.40
N ARG A 197 -6.66 4.32 10.23
CA ARG A 197 -6.12 3.30 9.31
C ARG A 197 -5.60 3.95 8.05
N VAL A 198 -4.32 3.72 7.75
CA VAL A 198 -3.63 4.16 6.54
C VAL A 198 -3.42 2.95 5.64
N ARG A 199 -3.99 2.97 4.43
CA ARG A 199 -3.84 1.92 3.41
C ARG A 199 -2.93 2.39 2.28
N TRP A 200 -1.91 1.60 1.98
CA TRP A 200 -1.09 1.74 0.79
C TRP A 200 -1.88 1.30 -0.44
N MET A 201 -2.08 2.22 -1.39
CA MET A 201 -2.83 1.95 -2.63
C MET A 201 -1.92 1.82 -3.84
N LYS A 202 -0.89 2.67 -3.93
CA LYS A 202 0.03 2.75 -5.07
C LYS A 202 1.46 2.97 -4.59
N GLY A 203 2.43 2.29 -5.19
CA GLY A 203 3.88 2.48 -4.98
C GLY A 203 4.63 1.15 -4.80
N LYS A 204 5.96 1.20 -4.88
CA LYS A 204 6.84 0.02 -4.77
C LYS A 204 7.72 0.03 -3.51
N ASP A 205 7.99 1.19 -2.93
CA ASP A 205 8.90 1.35 -1.80
C ASP A 205 8.19 1.17 -0.45
N THR A 206 8.41 0.01 0.20
CA THR A 206 7.86 -0.30 1.52
C THR A 206 8.40 0.64 2.59
N VAL A 207 9.67 1.04 2.51
CA VAL A 207 10.33 1.91 3.48
C VAL A 207 9.74 3.32 3.40
N LEU A 208 9.41 3.78 2.19
CA LEU A 208 8.70 5.04 1.98
C LEU A 208 7.32 5.01 2.65
N PHE A 209 6.54 3.93 2.47
CA PHE A 209 5.23 3.77 3.09
C PHE A 209 5.33 3.73 4.63
N GLU A 210 6.24 2.94 5.19
CA GLU A 210 6.45 2.87 6.64
C GLU A 210 6.88 4.24 7.23
N SER A 211 7.76 4.95 6.52
CA SER A 211 8.19 6.30 6.88
C SER A 211 7.02 7.30 6.89
N PHE A 212 6.15 7.23 5.88
CA PHE A 212 4.93 8.05 5.80
C PHE A 212 4.01 7.78 6.99
N CYS A 213 3.70 6.50 7.26
CA CYS A 213 2.85 6.07 8.37
C CYS A 213 3.41 6.52 9.73
N GLY A 214 4.72 6.35 9.95
CA GLY A 214 5.39 6.81 11.17
C GLY A 214 5.35 8.32 11.34
N MET A 215 5.49 9.08 10.24
CA MET A 215 5.36 10.54 10.28
C MET A 215 3.94 10.99 10.63
N LEU A 216 2.94 10.40 9.97
CA LEU A 216 1.54 10.76 10.18
C LEU A 216 1.09 10.46 11.61
N LYS A 217 1.43 9.27 12.13
CA LYS A 217 1.17 8.89 13.54
C LYS A 217 1.74 9.93 14.50
N ARG A 218 3.01 10.31 14.34
CA ARG A 218 3.64 11.32 15.22
C ARG A 218 2.92 12.66 15.16
N LYS A 219 2.64 13.19 13.96
CA LYS A 219 1.95 14.48 13.82
C LYS A 219 0.57 14.49 14.49
N VAL A 220 -0.21 13.43 14.30
CA VAL A 220 -1.60 13.36 14.79
C VAL A 220 -1.68 13.10 16.29
N THR A 221 -0.76 12.32 16.85
CA THR A 221 -0.73 12.01 18.30
C THR A 221 -0.06 13.13 19.13
N THR A 222 0.96 13.82 18.61
CA THR A 222 1.71 14.84 19.37
C THR A 222 0.96 16.15 19.60
N MET A 223 -0.08 16.47 18.82
CA MET A 223 -0.88 17.71 18.99
C MET A 223 -1.63 17.82 20.34
N MET A 224 -1.46 16.88 21.27
CA MET A 224 -1.94 16.98 22.66
C MET A 224 -1.03 17.78 23.60
N MET A 225 0.24 17.99 23.26
CA MET A 225 1.23 18.55 24.21
C MET A 225 1.38 20.08 24.17
N GLN A 226 0.58 20.81 23.38
CA GLN A 226 0.71 22.26 23.23
C GLN A 226 -0.37 23.10 23.93
N ASN A 227 -1.29 22.49 24.68
CA ASN A 227 -2.37 23.21 25.37
C ASN A 227 -2.25 23.30 26.91
N ASP A 228 -1.15 22.81 27.50
CA ASP A 228 -0.89 22.93 28.95
C ASP A 228 0.34 23.83 29.21
N SER A 229 0.27 25.12 28.84
CA SER A 229 1.24 26.15 29.26
C SER A 229 0.59 27.51 29.43
#